data_AF-A0A174IJM8-F1
#
_entry.id   AF-A0A174IJM8-F1
#
_cell.length_a   1.000
_cell.length_b   1.000
_cell.length_c   1.000
_cell.angle_alpha   90.00
_cell.angle_beta   90.00
_cell.angle_gamma   90.00
#
_symmetry.space_group_name_H-M   'P 1'
#
loop_
_entity.id
_entity.type
_entity.pdbx_description
1 polymer ?
#
loop_
_entity_poly.entity_id
_entity_poly.type
_entity_poly.pdbx_seq_one_letter_code
_entity_poly.pdbx_strand_id
1 'polypeptide(L)'
;MFLSLLAKKCRQTMKSMIYWLIVVILVVFYFSQLGGMTIDEKPEPGQENYGWTYGGNETDIMESVLGRLVSEYLAGTYTTYPIGFYKSVTPSEEEQKRIGEIVEETTGLSGEGDIADAIQEAEGGAQVIYGSSPTQVKKGLTYERFKAFMQEVDDILGGGSYYAPDSLETSVSQPKSYEEALEDYNSLIENDHLTGGYARLFCDYMGILLGILPVFLAVTRGLRDRRSKMQELIASRKASSACIITSRYAAMLIMIMVPVLLLSCIPLVQCLQSASGTGIQTDVLAFVKYSFGWLLPTVMASAGVGLVLTELTDTALGVLVQIAWWFLTIFGSMNSMHGGAYGWSLVPRHNTVYNYSGFHENFGQLAANRGLYAAFSLLLLAISIFIYTQKRKGRLDIRGKIFGNLKRKHKA
;
A
#
# COMPACT_ATOMS: atom_id res chain seq x y z
N MET A 1 -25.95 -26.61 -9.57
CA MET A 1 -26.07 -25.42 -10.44
C MET A 1 -24.97 -24.38 -10.20
N PHE A 2 -24.63 -24.03 -8.95
CA PHE A 2 -23.56 -23.06 -8.67
C PHE A 2 -22.18 -23.50 -9.17
N LEU A 3 -21.70 -24.69 -8.79
CA LEU A 3 -20.38 -25.21 -9.19
C LEU A 3 -20.21 -25.31 -10.72
N SER A 4 -21.24 -25.76 -11.42
CA SER A 4 -21.25 -25.79 -12.90
C SER A 4 -21.15 -24.39 -13.52
N LEU A 5 -21.80 -23.39 -12.91
CA LEU A 5 -21.67 -22.00 -13.35
C LEU A 5 -20.29 -21.45 -13.03
N LEU A 6 -19.77 -21.70 -11.82
CA LEU A 6 -18.44 -21.28 -11.40
C LEU A 6 -17.37 -21.78 -12.36
N ALA A 7 -17.34 -23.10 -12.64
CA ALA A 7 -16.40 -23.69 -13.59
C ALA A 7 -16.52 -23.08 -15.00
N LYS A 8 -17.77 -22.84 -15.47
CA LYS A 8 -18.01 -22.14 -16.75
C LYS A 8 -17.47 -20.71 -16.72
N LYS A 9 -17.62 -19.98 -15.61
CA LYS A 9 -17.14 -18.60 -15.45
C LYS A 9 -15.61 -18.55 -15.44
N CYS A 10 -14.94 -19.45 -14.71
CA CYS A 10 -13.48 -19.59 -14.74
C CYS A 10 -12.97 -19.87 -16.16
N ARG A 11 -13.58 -20.83 -16.88
CA ARG A 11 -13.21 -21.14 -18.27
C ARG A 11 -13.41 -19.96 -19.21
N GLN A 12 -14.44 -19.14 -18.99
CA GLN A 12 -14.65 -17.92 -19.76
C GLN A 12 -13.60 -16.85 -19.46
N THR A 13 -13.22 -16.70 -18.18
CA THR A 13 -12.16 -15.78 -17.76
C THR A 13 -10.80 -16.17 -18.34
N MET A 14 -10.47 -17.47 -18.37
CA MET A 14 -9.26 -18.00 -19.03
C MET A 14 -9.17 -17.68 -20.53
N LYS A 15 -10.30 -17.45 -21.20
CA LYS A 15 -10.34 -17.06 -22.62
C LYS A 15 -10.38 -15.54 -22.81
N SER A 16 -10.25 -14.76 -21.74
CA SER A 16 -10.39 -13.31 -21.77
C SER A 16 -9.04 -12.66 -21.98
N MET A 17 -8.90 -11.78 -22.98
CA MET A 17 -7.66 -11.04 -23.22
C MET A 17 -7.27 -10.17 -22.03
N ILE A 18 -8.23 -9.50 -21.38
CA ILE A 18 -7.97 -8.67 -20.20
C ILE A 18 -7.42 -9.48 -19.03
N TYR A 19 -7.81 -10.76 -18.90
CA TYR A 19 -7.30 -11.63 -17.85
C TYR A 19 -5.81 -11.90 -18.07
N TRP A 20 -5.43 -12.26 -19.30
CA TRP A 20 -4.02 -12.48 -19.63
C TRP A 20 -3.19 -11.20 -19.56
N LEU A 21 -3.76 -10.04 -19.91
CA LEU A 21 -3.10 -8.75 -19.69
C LEU A 21 -2.82 -8.52 -18.20
N ILE A 22 -3.79 -8.78 -17.32
CA ILE A 22 -3.61 -8.70 -15.86
C ILE A 22 -2.50 -9.65 -15.40
N VAL A 23 -2.49 -10.90 -15.88
CA VAL A 23 -1.43 -11.87 -15.56
C VAL A 23 -0.06 -11.36 -15.99
N VAL A 24 0.08 -10.84 -17.21
CA VAL A 24 1.34 -10.28 -17.71
C VAL A 24 1.79 -9.09 -16.85
N ILE A 25 0.89 -8.17 -16.50
CA ILE A 25 1.23 -7.03 -15.63
C ILE A 25 1.72 -7.52 -14.26
N LEU A 26 1.05 -8.50 -13.65
CA LEU A 26 1.47 -9.08 -12.37
C LEU A 26 2.86 -9.72 -12.47
N VAL A 27 3.13 -10.48 -13.54
CA VAL A 27 4.43 -11.13 -13.76
C VAL A 27 5.53 -10.09 -13.95
N VAL A 28 5.32 -9.10 -14.83
CA VAL A 28 6.30 -8.03 -15.10
C VAL A 28 6.58 -7.24 -13.84
N PHE A 29 5.54 -6.91 -13.06
CA PHE A 29 5.69 -6.19 -11.81
C PHE A 29 6.44 -7.01 -10.76
N TYR A 30 6.10 -8.29 -10.61
CA TYR A 30 6.84 -9.19 -9.71
C TYR A 30 8.32 -9.21 -10.05
N PHE A 31 8.70 -9.43 -11.32
CA PHE A 31 10.12 -9.44 -11.69
C PHE A 31 10.78 -8.06 -11.60
N SER A 32 10.05 -6.98 -11.85
CA SER A 32 10.58 -5.62 -11.71
C SER A 32 10.86 -5.24 -10.26
N GLN A 33 10.06 -5.71 -9.31
CA GLN A 33 10.12 -5.26 -7.91
C GLN A 33 10.78 -6.29 -6.99
N LEU A 34 10.54 -7.58 -7.24
CA LEU A 34 11.01 -8.70 -6.42
C LEU A 34 11.90 -9.68 -7.21
N GLY A 35 12.10 -9.48 -8.51
CA GLY A 35 12.89 -10.41 -9.33
C GLY A 35 14.38 -10.46 -8.97
N GLY A 36 14.90 -9.38 -8.36
CA GLY A 36 16.25 -9.30 -7.81
C GLY A 36 16.32 -9.65 -6.32
N MET A 37 15.23 -10.10 -5.70
CA MET A 37 15.22 -10.46 -4.29
C MET A 37 16.16 -11.65 -4.05
N THR A 38 17.10 -11.45 -3.14
CA THR A 38 17.96 -12.50 -2.58
C THR A 38 17.44 -12.90 -1.20
N ILE A 39 17.66 -14.17 -0.83
CA ILE A 39 17.43 -14.59 0.55
C ILE A 39 18.64 -14.15 1.36
N ASP A 40 18.38 -13.48 2.48
CA ASP A 40 19.41 -12.91 3.33
C ASP A 40 20.20 -14.06 3.95
N GLU A 41 21.51 -13.98 3.79
CA GLU A 41 22.44 -14.90 4.42
C GLU A 41 22.70 -14.46 5.85
N LYS A 42 23.20 -15.38 6.67
CA LYS A 42 23.61 -15.06 8.03
C LYS A 42 24.72 -13.99 7.97
N PRO A 43 24.59 -12.85 8.68
CA PRO A 43 25.63 -11.83 8.68
C PRO A 43 26.94 -12.39 9.26
N GLU A 44 28.07 -11.96 8.69
CA GLU A 44 29.41 -12.37 9.12
C GLU A 44 30.13 -11.19 9.79
N PRO A 45 30.96 -11.40 10.82
CA PRO A 45 31.75 -10.34 11.43
C PRO A 45 32.72 -9.70 10.43
N GLY A 46 32.81 -8.36 10.43
CA GLY A 46 33.75 -7.61 9.60
C GLY A 46 33.30 -7.35 8.16
N GLN A 47 32.02 -7.54 7.83
CA GLN A 47 31.46 -7.11 6.55
C GLN A 47 31.46 -5.58 6.43
N GLU A 48 31.62 -5.07 5.21
CA GLU A 48 31.68 -3.62 4.95
C GLU A 48 30.35 -2.91 5.23
N ASN A 49 29.21 -3.62 5.13
CA ASN A 49 27.88 -3.05 5.26
C ASN A 49 26.85 -4.08 5.75
N TYR A 50 26.13 -3.75 6.81
CA TYR A 50 25.03 -4.55 7.38
C TYR A 50 23.63 -3.97 7.10
N GLY A 51 23.56 -2.96 6.23
CA GLY A 51 22.35 -2.19 5.95
C GLY A 51 22.17 -1.03 6.92
N TRP A 52 20.96 -0.45 6.89
CA TRP A 52 20.61 0.73 7.67
C TRP A 52 19.47 0.39 8.62
N THR A 53 19.54 0.96 9.82
CA THR A 53 18.40 1.05 10.72
C THR A 53 17.91 2.49 10.73
N TYR A 54 16.60 2.67 10.94
CA TYR A 54 15.98 3.97 11.04
C TYR A 54 15.58 4.24 12.47
N GLY A 55 15.68 5.50 12.86
CA GLY A 55 15.51 5.92 14.24
C GLY A 55 16.85 6.24 14.91
N GLY A 56 16.75 7.02 15.96
CA GLY A 56 17.83 7.48 16.80
C GLY A 56 17.23 7.97 18.11
N ASN A 57 18.07 8.42 19.03
CA ASN A 57 17.53 9.09 20.22
C ASN A 57 16.87 10.43 19.81
N GLU A 58 16.10 11.04 20.71
CA GLU A 58 15.40 12.31 20.42
C GLU A 58 16.36 13.41 19.93
N THR A 59 17.60 13.43 20.42
CA THR A 59 18.63 14.41 20.02
C THR A 59 19.06 14.18 18.58
N ASP A 60 19.36 12.95 18.19
CA ASP A 60 19.76 12.62 16.82
C ASP A 60 18.67 13.02 15.80
N ILE A 61 17.40 12.80 16.17
CA ILE A 61 16.23 13.18 15.35
C ILE A 61 16.14 14.70 15.21
N MET A 62 16.22 15.42 16.34
CA MET A 62 16.20 16.88 16.33
C MET A 62 17.33 17.44 15.48
N GLU A 63 18.55 16.94 15.61
CA GLU A 63 19.70 17.38 14.82
C GLU A 63 19.48 17.14 13.33
N SER A 64 19.17 15.91 12.91
CA SER A 64 19.00 15.58 11.48
C SER A 64 17.93 16.46 10.81
N VAL A 65 16.78 16.62 11.47
CA VAL A 65 15.66 17.42 10.93
C VAL A 65 15.99 18.91 10.91
N LEU A 66 16.66 19.44 11.94
CA LEU A 66 17.07 20.85 11.97
C LEU A 66 18.14 21.14 10.92
N GLY A 67 19.11 20.26 10.71
CA GLY A 67 20.11 20.42 9.66
C GLY A 67 19.47 20.58 8.28
N ARG A 68 18.41 19.81 8.02
CA ARG A 68 17.60 19.96 6.81
C ARG A 68 16.82 21.29 6.79
N LEU A 69 16.10 21.61 7.86
CA LEU A 69 15.29 22.84 7.96
C LEU A 69 16.12 24.09 7.72
N VAL A 70 17.29 24.16 8.34
CA VAL A 70 18.23 25.27 8.21
C VAL A 70 18.73 25.41 6.77
N SER A 71 19.05 24.29 6.12
CA SER A 71 19.48 24.28 4.71
C SER A 71 18.37 24.74 3.77
N GLU A 72 17.14 24.23 3.94
CA GLU A 72 15.98 24.64 3.12
C GLU A 72 15.56 26.09 3.41
N TYR A 73 15.72 26.57 4.64
CA TYR A 73 15.48 27.96 5.03
C TYR A 73 16.38 28.93 4.28
N LEU A 74 17.70 28.70 4.25
CA LEU A 74 18.64 29.52 3.49
C LEU A 74 18.39 29.49 1.98
N ALA A 75 17.94 28.35 1.45
CA ALA A 75 17.59 28.23 0.04
C ALA A 75 16.30 29.00 -0.32
N GLY A 76 15.45 29.32 0.67
CA GLY A 76 14.13 29.94 0.47
C GLY A 76 13.12 29.01 -0.22
N THR A 77 13.44 27.74 -0.36
CA THR A 77 12.62 26.75 -1.05
C THR A 77 12.65 25.42 -0.31
N TYR A 78 11.47 24.84 -0.08
CA TYR A 78 11.28 23.64 0.73
C TYR A 78 10.69 22.52 -0.10
N THR A 79 11.08 21.29 0.21
CA THR A 79 10.60 20.11 -0.52
C THR A 79 9.46 19.44 0.23
N THR A 80 8.31 19.28 -0.42
CA THR A 80 7.15 18.54 0.10
C THR A 80 6.63 17.48 -0.86
N TYR A 81 5.83 16.56 -0.31
CA TYR A 81 5.20 15.43 -0.99
C TYR A 81 3.72 15.24 -0.56
N PRO A 82 2.86 16.26 -0.70
CA PRO A 82 1.50 16.27 -0.12
C PRO A 82 0.62 15.09 -0.54
N ILE A 83 0.84 14.54 -1.75
CA ILE A 83 0.18 13.31 -2.24
C ILE A 83 1.21 12.37 -2.88
N GLY A 84 2.44 12.39 -2.35
CA GLY A 84 3.59 11.62 -2.84
C GLY A 84 4.19 12.06 -4.17
N PHE A 85 3.77 13.21 -4.69
CA PHE A 85 4.46 13.88 -5.78
C PHE A 85 5.32 15.01 -5.23
N TYR A 86 6.55 15.09 -5.73
CA TYR A 86 7.47 16.19 -5.43
C TYR A 86 6.81 17.54 -5.70
N LYS A 87 6.88 18.43 -4.73
CA LYS A 87 6.47 19.83 -4.82
C LYS A 87 7.52 20.68 -4.14
N SER A 88 8.07 21.64 -4.86
CA SER A 88 8.86 22.71 -4.27
C SER A 88 7.91 23.82 -3.81
N VAL A 89 8.04 24.25 -2.56
CA VAL A 89 7.24 25.32 -1.96
C VAL A 89 8.15 26.51 -1.69
N THR A 90 7.73 27.69 -2.14
CA THR A 90 8.33 28.98 -1.80
C THR A 90 7.33 29.72 -0.93
N PRO A 91 7.56 29.79 0.40
CA PRO A 91 6.65 30.51 1.30
C PRO A 91 6.61 32.01 0.99
N SER A 92 5.55 32.67 1.42
CA SER A 92 5.48 34.14 1.44
C SER A 92 6.52 34.72 2.41
N GLU A 93 6.79 36.03 2.32
CA GLU A 93 7.74 36.70 3.22
C GLU A 93 7.35 36.56 4.70
N GLU A 94 6.05 36.58 5.02
CA GLU A 94 5.54 36.39 6.39
C GLU A 94 5.77 34.95 6.88
N GLU A 95 5.48 33.97 6.03
CA GLU A 95 5.70 32.54 6.34
C GLU A 95 7.18 32.22 6.48
N GLN A 96 8.02 32.74 5.57
CA GLN A 96 9.47 32.57 5.63
C GLN A 96 10.05 33.21 6.89
N LYS A 97 9.56 34.40 7.28
CA LYS A 97 9.93 35.01 8.56
C LYS A 97 9.57 34.11 9.73
N ARG A 98 8.37 33.52 9.74
CA ARG A 98 7.94 32.62 10.82
C ARG A 98 8.80 31.37 10.90
N ILE A 99 9.19 30.79 9.75
CA ILE A 99 10.14 29.67 9.73
C ILE A 99 11.50 30.10 10.29
N GLY A 100 11.97 31.31 9.98
CA GLY A 100 13.19 31.88 10.57
C GLY A 100 13.13 32.02 12.09
N GLU A 101 12.01 32.50 12.63
CA GLU A 101 11.77 32.54 14.10
C GLU A 101 11.83 31.13 14.71
N ILE A 102 11.25 30.12 14.04
CA ILE A 102 11.34 28.73 14.49
C ILE A 102 12.78 28.22 14.47
N VAL A 103 13.57 28.54 13.43
CA VAL A 103 14.99 28.19 13.36
C VAL A 103 15.75 28.82 14.53
N GLU A 104 15.50 30.10 14.85
CA GLU A 104 16.12 30.77 16.00
C GLU A 104 15.67 30.18 17.35
N GLU A 105 14.38 29.85 17.49
CA GLU A 105 13.82 29.22 18.69
C GLU A 105 14.39 27.81 18.93
N THR A 106 14.76 27.10 17.86
CA THR A 106 15.24 25.71 17.92
C THR A 106 16.76 25.53 17.91
N THR A 107 17.50 26.43 17.25
CA THR A 107 18.98 26.36 17.13
C THR A 107 19.68 27.45 17.94
N GLY A 108 19.01 28.57 18.21
CA GLY A 108 19.63 29.76 18.80
C GLY A 108 20.42 30.64 17.83
N LEU A 109 20.37 30.36 16.52
CA LEU A 109 21.00 31.18 15.48
C LEU A 109 20.06 32.28 15.03
N SER A 110 20.53 33.53 15.00
CA SER A 110 19.71 34.69 14.68
C SER A 110 20.07 35.24 13.28
N GLY A 111 19.21 34.96 12.30
CA GLY A 111 19.33 35.51 10.94
C GLY A 111 20.24 34.72 9.99
N GLU A 112 20.11 35.01 8.69
CA GLU A 112 20.74 34.21 7.62
C GLU A 112 22.27 34.19 7.65
N GLY A 113 22.91 35.26 8.13
CA GLY A 113 24.37 35.35 8.25
C GLY A 113 24.94 34.38 9.28
N ASP A 114 24.41 34.38 10.51
CA ASP A 114 24.81 33.47 11.59
C ASP A 114 24.60 32.00 11.18
N ILE A 115 23.54 31.74 10.41
CA ILE A 115 23.22 30.42 9.88
C ILE A 115 24.21 30.00 8.79
N ALA A 116 24.51 30.87 7.82
CA ALA A 116 25.46 30.58 6.74
C ALA A 116 26.87 30.33 7.27
N ASP A 117 27.30 31.11 8.27
CA ASP A 117 28.59 30.93 8.95
C ASP A 117 28.65 29.59 9.68
N ALA A 118 27.58 29.19 10.38
CA ALA A 118 27.48 27.90 11.07
C ALA A 118 27.54 26.70 10.10
N ILE A 119 26.90 26.80 8.93
CA ILE A 119 27.00 25.78 7.88
C ILE A 119 28.42 25.70 7.32
N GLN A 120 29.04 26.83 7.01
CA GLN A 120 30.39 26.86 6.45
C GLN A 120 31.43 26.27 7.42
N GLU A 121 31.28 26.53 8.72
CA GLU A 121 32.14 25.96 9.77
C GLU A 121 31.98 24.43 9.87
N ALA A 122 30.75 23.92 9.75
CA ALA A 122 30.48 22.49 9.73
C ALA A 122 31.00 21.78 8.46
N GLU A 123 30.91 22.43 7.30
CA GLU A 123 31.43 21.92 6.01
C GLU A 123 32.96 21.87 5.96
N GLY A 124 33.66 22.74 6.70
CA GLY A 124 35.11 22.81 6.76
C GLY A 124 35.81 21.67 7.54
N GLY A 125 35.06 20.83 8.25
CA GLY A 125 35.58 19.86 9.23
C GLY A 125 35.57 18.37 8.84
N ALA A 126 34.64 17.91 8.01
CA ALA A 126 34.56 16.52 7.55
C ALA A 126 33.53 16.39 6.42
N GLN A 127 33.61 15.31 5.63
CA GLN A 127 32.56 14.97 4.67
C GLN A 127 31.19 14.98 5.37
N VAL A 128 30.29 15.86 4.92
CA VAL A 128 28.89 15.90 5.37
C VAL A 128 28.29 14.52 5.12
N ILE A 129 28.08 13.77 6.21
CA ILE A 129 27.26 12.57 6.16
C ILE A 129 25.84 13.08 5.97
N TYR A 130 25.13 12.57 4.97
CA TYR A 130 23.72 12.87 4.76
C TYR A 130 22.96 12.57 6.08
N GLY A 131 22.54 13.60 6.82
CA GLY A 131 21.91 13.49 8.14
C GLY A 131 22.68 14.04 9.35
N SER A 132 23.92 14.55 9.19
CA SER A 132 24.61 15.28 10.25
C SER A 132 24.26 16.77 10.20
N SER A 133 23.66 17.30 11.27
CA SER A 133 23.34 18.73 11.38
C SER A 133 24.61 19.57 11.44
N PRO A 134 24.72 20.67 10.66
CA PRO A 134 25.72 21.70 10.91
C PRO A 134 25.45 22.49 12.20
N THR A 135 24.30 22.30 12.84
CA THR A 135 23.84 23.12 13.98
C THR A 135 23.44 22.28 15.19
N GLN A 136 23.82 22.72 16.38
CA GLN A 136 23.44 22.07 17.65
C GLN A 136 22.02 22.48 18.05
N VAL A 137 21.26 21.54 18.62
CA VAL A 137 19.95 21.81 19.23
C VAL A 137 20.11 22.79 20.39
N LYS A 138 19.26 23.82 20.45
CA LYS A 138 19.27 24.81 21.54
C LYS A 138 19.10 24.12 22.89
N LYS A 139 19.98 24.44 23.84
CA LYS A 139 19.93 23.88 25.20
C LYS A 139 18.58 24.13 25.85
N GLY A 140 17.95 23.06 26.34
CA GLY A 140 16.66 23.12 27.04
C GLY A 140 15.43 23.01 26.14
N LEU A 141 15.59 22.83 24.83
CA LEU A 141 14.48 22.48 23.94
C LEU A 141 14.00 21.06 24.25
N THR A 142 12.71 20.90 24.53
CA THR A 142 12.10 19.58 24.72
C THR A 142 11.67 19.00 23.38
N TYR A 143 11.70 17.67 23.26
CA TYR A 143 11.27 16.99 22.04
C TYR A 143 9.81 17.26 21.68
N GLU A 144 8.92 17.37 22.68
CA GLU A 144 7.52 17.76 22.46
C GLU A 144 7.38 19.16 21.84
N ARG A 145 8.18 20.12 22.31
CA ARG A 145 8.18 21.49 21.78
C ARG A 145 8.76 21.52 20.37
N PHE A 146 9.81 20.75 20.12
CA PHE A 146 10.37 20.55 18.80
C PHE A 146 9.33 20.00 17.81
N LYS A 147 8.61 18.91 18.17
CA LYS A 147 7.55 18.34 17.33
C LYS A 147 6.45 19.35 17.00
N ALA A 148 6.07 20.19 17.97
CA ALA A 148 5.08 21.23 17.73
C ALA A 148 5.56 22.27 16.70
N PHE A 149 6.84 22.67 16.76
CA PHE A 149 7.42 23.54 15.75
C PHE A 149 7.51 22.89 14.38
N MET A 150 7.90 21.62 14.30
CA MET A 150 7.98 20.91 13.02
C MET A 150 6.60 20.73 12.38
N GLN A 151 5.56 20.48 13.18
CA GLN A 151 4.17 20.50 12.71
C GLN A 151 3.77 21.88 12.16
N GLU A 152 4.14 22.96 12.86
CA GLU A 152 3.86 24.32 12.40
C GLU A 152 4.55 24.61 11.05
N VAL A 153 5.80 24.17 10.87
CA VAL A 153 6.49 24.26 9.58
C VAL A 153 5.78 23.42 8.51
N ASP A 154 5.39 22.17 8.81
CA ASP A 154 4.63 21.33 7.86
C ASP A 154 3.33 21.99 7.41
N ASP A 155 2.59 22.60 8.35
CA ASP A 155 1.35 23.32 8.08
C ASP A 155 1.57 24.53 7.18
N ILE A 156 2.61 25.33 7.45
CA ILE A 156 3.01 26.47 6.59
C ILE A 156 3.31 25.99 5.17
N LEU A 157 3.97 24.84 5.02
CA LEU A 157 4.33 24.29 3.71
C LEU A 157 3.15 23.59 2.99
N GLY A 158 1.99 23.47 3.65
CA GLY A 158 0.79 22.85 3.11
C GLY A 158 0.76 21.32 3.20
N GLY A 159 1.55 20.74 4.11
CA GLY A 159 1.55 19.33 4.46
C GLY A 159 2.41 18.42 3.58
N GLY A 160 2.80 17.28 4.15
CA GLY A 160 3.58 16.23 3.47
C GLY A 160 5.06 16.59 3.33
N SER A 161 5.58 17.45 4.20
CA SER A 161 7.01 17.71 4.33
C SER A 161 7.70 16.68 5.22
N TYR A 162 9.03 16.76 5.29
CA TYR A 162 9.83 15.96 6.21
C TYR A 162 9.67 16.39 7.68
N TYR A 163 8.99 17.52 7.93
CA TYR A 163 8.73 18.07 9.26
C TYR A 163 7.42 17.56 9.86
N ALA A 164 6.61 16.83 9.08
CA ALA A 164 5.42 16.17 9.61
C ALA A 164 5.82 15.19 10.75
N PRO A 165 5.10 15.15 11.88
CA PRO A 165 5.44 14.32 13.03
C PRO A 165 5.68 12.84 12.69
N ASP A 166 4.86 12.28 11.80
CA ASP A 166 4.96 10.88 11.36
C ASP A 166 6.23 10.59 10.53
N SER A 167 6.94 11.63 10.06
CA SER A 167 8.17 11.50 9.27
C SER A 167 9.43 11.65 10.12
N LEU A 168 9.32 12.20 11.33
CA LEU A 168 10.48 12.55 12.17
C LEU A 168 11.27 11.33 12.59
N GLU A 169 10.62 10.22 12.94
CA GLU A 169 11.32 9.00 13.38
C GLU A 169 12.15 8.36 12.26
N THR A 170 11.75 8.56 11.00
CA THR A 170 12.48 8.06 9.83
C THR A 170 13.55 9.03 9.31
N SER A 171 13.70 10.20 9.94
CA SER A 171 14.66 11.25 9.52
C SER A 171 16.11 10.90 9.84
N VAL A 172 16.33 9.94 10.73
CA VAL A 172 17.65 9.43 11.11
C VAL A 172 17.80 8.03 10.56
N SER A 173 18.88 7.80 9.84
CA SER A 173 19.34 6.47 9.46
C SER A 173 20.77 6.27 9.93
N GLN A 174 21.03 5.17 10.62
CA GLN A 174 22.38 4.80 11.06
C GLN A 174 22.78 3.46 10.44
N PRO A 175 24.06 3.26 10.09
CA PRO A 175 24.53 1.95 9.65
C PRO A 175 24.29 0.94 10.77
N LYS A 176 23.74 -0.23 10.43
CA LYS A 176 23.56 -1.30 11.40
C LYS A 176 24.92 -1.83 11.88
N SER A 177 24.99 -2.12 13.17
CA SER A 177 26.04 -2.95 13.73
C SER A 177 25.86 -4.41 13.32
N TYR A 178 26.94 -5.19 13.41
CA TYR A 178 26.89 -6.64 13.21
C TYR A 178 25.90 -7.30 14.16
N GLU A 179 25.87 -6.86 15.43
CA GLU A 179 25.00 -7.37 16.47
C GLU A 179 23.52 -7.15 16.15
N GLU A 180 23.14 -5.95 15.71
CA GLU A 180 21.75 -5.63 15.30
C GLU A 180 21.32 -6.42 14.07
N ALA A 181 22.19 -6.54 13.07
CA ALA A 181 21.88 -7.34 11.88
C ALA A 181 21.74 -8.83 12.21
N LEU A 182 22.57 -9.34 13.14
CA LEU A 182 22.46 -10.70 13.62
C LEU A 182 21.16 -10.92 14.42
N GLU A 183 20.74 -9.96 15.23
CA GLU A 183 19.47 -10.01 15.95
C GLU A 183 18.28 -10.05 14.99
N ASP A 184 18.27 -9.18 13.98
CA ASP A 184 17.25 -9.16 12.92
C ASP A 184 17.19 -10.48 12.16
N TYR A 185 18.35 -11.02 11.78
CA TYR A 185 18.45 -12.31 11.11
C TYR A 185 17.93 -13.44 12.00
N ASN A 186 18.33 -13.48 13.28
CA ASN A 186 17.86 -14.49 14.24
C ASN A 186 16.34 -14.40 14.41
N SER A 187 15.79 -13.20 14.54
CA SER A 187 14.34 -13.00 14.62
C SER A 187 13.62 -13.51 13.37
N LEU A 188 14.16 -13.27 12.18
CA LEU A 188 13.63 -13.76 10.92
C LEU A 188 13.63 -15.31 10.82
N ILE A 189 14.68 -15.98 11.28
CA ILE A 189 14.74 -17.45 11.21
C ILE A 189 13.95 -18.13 12.35
N GLU A 190 13.94 -17.56 13.54
CA GLU A 190 13.32 -18.17 14.73
C GLU A 190 11.81 -17.90 14.79
N ASN A 191 11.39 -16.65 14.61
CA ASN A 191 9.99 -16.27 14.77
C ASN A 191 9.19 -16.43 13.47
N ASP A 192 9.82 -16.12 12.34
CA ASP A 192 9.18 -16.14 11.03
C ASP A 192 9.42 -17.41 10.22
N HIS A 193 10.25 -18.31 10.74
CA HIS A 193 10.67 -19.51 10.03
C HIS A 193 11.17 -19.17 8.61
N LEU A 194 11.86 -18.02 8.46
CA LEU A 194 12.35 -17.41 7.20
C LEU A 194 11.23 -17.06 6.20
N THR A 195 10.53 -18.09 5.74
CA THR A 195 9.38 -18.05 4.83
C THR A 195 8.28 -17.07 5.24
N GLY A 196 8.04 -16.83 6.53
CA GLY A 196 7.05 -15.87 7.01
C GLY A 196 7.38 -14.42 6.65
N GLY A 197 8.62 -13.99 6.87
CA GLY A 197 9.09 -12.65 6.54
C GLY A 197 9.06 -12.38 5.03
N TYR A 198 9.56 -13.33 4.25
CA TYR A 198 9.50 -13.23 2.79
C TYR A 198 8.08 -13.32 2.22
N ALA A 199 7.18 -14.08 2.85
CA ALA A 199 5.77 -14.12 2.47
C ALA A 199 5.06 -12.78 2.74
N ARG A 200 5.38 -12.09 3.86
CA ARG A 200 4.91 -10.73 4.13
C ARG A 200 5.41 -9.75 3.07
N LEU A 201 6.71 -9.78 2.76
CA LEU A 201 7.30 -8.90 1.75
C LEU A 201 6.65 -9.13 0.37
N PHE A 202 6.44 -10.39 -0.02
CA PHE A 202 5.70 -10.72 -1.24
C PHE A 202 4.28 -10.12 -1.22
N CYS A 203 3.55 -10.27 -0.12
CA CYS A 203 2.19 -9.72 0.01
C CYS A 203 2.16 -8.20 0.02
N ASP A 204 3.15 -7.53 0.59
CA ASP A 204 3.27 -6.08 0.55
C ASP A 204 3.28 -5.56 -0.89
N TYR A 205 4.19 -6.07 -1.72
CA TYR A 205 4.33 -5.62 -3.10
C TYR A 205 3.16 -6.05 -3.97
N MET A 206 2.76 -7.32 -3.90
CA MET A 206 1.64 -7.81 -4.72
C MET A 206 0.32 -7.12 -4.36
N GLY A 207 0.16 -6.69 -3.10
CA GLY A 207 -0.98 -5.91 -2.63
C GLY A 207 -1.18 -4.62 -3.42
N ILE A 208 -0.10 -3.98 -3.90
CA ILE A 208 -0.15 -2.73 -4.69
C ILE A 208 -1.01 -2.95 -5.93
N LEU A 209 -0.65 -3.90 -6.78
CA LEU A 209 -1.41 -4.16 -8.01
C LEU A 209 -2.76 -4.83 -7.76
N LEU A 210 -2.85 -5.68 -6.74
CA LEU A 210 -4.11 -6.33 -6.39
C LEU A 210 -5.14 -5.34 -5.80
N GLY A 211 -4.71 -4.17 -5.33
CA GLY A 211 -5.61 -3.06 -4.99
C GLY A 211 -6.37 -2.50 -6.20
N ILE A 212 -5.88 -2.68 -7.42
CA ILE A 212 -6.45 -2.03 -8.61
C ILE A 212 -6.85 -3.01 -9.72
N LEU A 213 -6.02 -3.99 -10.08
CA LEU A 213 -6.26 -4.88 -11.22
C LEU A 213 -7.60 -5.65 -11.19
N PRO A 214 -8.11 -6.13 -10.04
CA PRO A 214 -9.37 -6.89 -9.99
C PRO A 214 -10.58 -6.12 -10.52
N VAL A 215 -10.61 -4.79 -10.37
CA VAL A 215 -11.71 -3.95 -10.85
C VAL A 215 -11.86 -4.02 -12.37
N PHE A 216 -10.76 -4.09 -13.11
CA PHE A 216 -10.78 -4.15 -14.57
C PHE A 216 -11.40 -5.46 -15.05
N LEU A 217 -11.10 -6.57 -14.37
CA LEU A 217 -11.70 -7.86 -14.67
C LEU A 217 -13.22 -7.84 -14.41
N ALA A 218 -13.65 -7.24 -13.29
CA ALA A 218 -15.06 -7.11 -12.94
C ALA A 218 -15.84 -6.27 -13.94
N VAL A 219 -15.32 -5.07 -14.26
CA VAL A 219 -15.98 -4.11 -15.15
C VAL A 219 -16.06 -4.63 -16.58
N THR A 220 -14.93 -5.11 -17.13
CA THR A 220 -14.91 -5.61 -18.53
C THR A 220 -15.87 -6.78 -18.72
N ARG A 221 -16.01 -7.64 -17.70
CA ARG A 221 -16.96 -8.74 -17.73
C ARG A 221 -18.42 -8.26 -17.73
N GLY A 222 -18.77 -7.32 -16.86
CA GLY A 222 -20.11 -6.73 -16.84
C GLY A 222 -20.46 -6.04 -18.17
N LEU A 223 -19.53 -5.26 -18.72
CA LEU A 223 -19.70 -4.58 -20.00
C LEU A 223 -19.80 -5.55 -21.19
N ARG A 224 -19.06 -6.66 -21.18
CA ARG A 224 -19.15 -7.69 -22.24
C ARG A 224 -20.53 -8.36 -22.27
N ASP A 225 -21.07 -8.71 -21.11
CA ASP A 225 -22.40 -9.33 -21.00
C ASP A 225 -23.48 -8.38 -21.55
N ARG A 226 -23.33 -7.07 -21.32
CA ARG A 226 -24.19 -6.03 -21.88
C ARG A 226 -24.06 -5.92 -23.41
N ARG A 227 -22.84 -5.75 -23.94
CA ARG A 227 -22.61 -5.62 -25.40
C ARG A 227 -23.15 -6.82 -26.17
N SER A 228 -23.10 -8.00 -25.56
CA SER A 228 -23.58 -9.26 -26.15
C SER A 228 -25.09 -9.48 -25.93
N LYS A 229 -25.83 -8.49 -25.40
CA LYS A 229 -27.27 -8.55 -25.09
C LYS A 229 -27.67 -9.80 -24.30
N MET A 230 -26.80 -10.28 -23.41
CA MET A 230 -27.04 -11.53 -22.67
C MET A 230 -28.17 -11.44 -21.65
N GLN A 231 -28.69 -10.24 -21.37
CA GLN A 231 -29.72 -10.01 -20.36
C GLN A 231 -30.99 -10.84 -20.64
N GLU A 232 -31.48 -10.87 -21.89
CA GLU A 232 -32.68 -11.64 -22.27
C GLU A 232 -32.45 -13.16 -22.18
N LEU A 233 -31.28 -13.62 -22.64
CA LEU A 233 -30.88 -15.03 -22.55
C LEU A 233 -30.72 -15.51 -21.11
N ILE A 234 -30.24 -14.65 -20.21
CA ILE A 234 -30.08 -14.99 -18.79
C ILE A 234 -31.42 -14.87 -18.05
N ALA A 235 -32.27 -13.91 -18.42
CA ALA A 235 -33.60 -13.74 -17.84
C ALA A 235 -34.46 -15.00 -17.98
N SER A 236 -34.38 -15.68 -19.12
CA SER A 236 -35.10 -16.93 -19.42
C SER A 236 -34.55 -18.19 -18.72
N ARG A 237 -33.41 -18.11 -18.01
CA ARG A 237 -32.82 -19.27 -17.32
C ARG A 237 -33.37 -19.43 -15.90
N LYS A 238 -33.56 -20.66 -15.45
CA LYS A 238 -34.00 -21.00 -14.09
C LYS A 238 -33.01 -20.59 -12.97
N ALA A 239 -31.79 -20.19 -13.31
CA ALA A 239 -30.79 -19.83 -12.31
C ALA A 239 -31.16 -18.56 -11.54
N SER A 240 -31.00 -18.55 -10.21
CA SER A 240 -31.27 -17.36 -9.40
C SER A 240 -30.22 -16.26 -9.64
N SER A 241 -30.60 -15.00 -9.42
CA SER A 241 -29.70 -13.85 -9.49
C SER A 241 -28.48 -14.01 -8.57
N ALA A 242 -28.71 -14.47 -7.33
CA ALA A 242 -27.64 -14.76 -6.37
C ALA A 242 -26.65 -15.79 -6.94
N CYS A 243 -27.14 -16.93 -7.46
CA CYS A 243 -26.27 -17.95 -8.03
C CYS A 243 -25.43 -17.42 -9.20
N ILE A 244 -26.01 -16.57 -10.05
CA ILE A 244 -25.31 -15.98 -11.21
C ILE A 244 -24.22 -15.00 -10.76
N ILE A 245 -24.54 -14.07 -9.86
CA ILE A 245 -23.60 -13.01 -9.45
C ILE A 245 -22.52 -13.58 -8.54
N THR A 246 -22.86 -14.42 -7.55
CA THR A 246 -21.86 -15.07 -6.69
C THR A 246 -20.92 -15.97 -7.47
N SER A 247 -21.40 -16.72 -8.48
CA SER A 247 -20.51 -17.57 -9.30
C SER A 247 -19.58 -16.75 -10.20
N ARG A 248 -20.01 -15.58 -10.68
CA ARG A 248 -19.13 -14.64 -11.39
C ARG A 248 -18.07 -14.08 -10.46
N TYR A 249 -18.50 -13.60 -9.31
CA TYR A 249 -17.64 -12.99 -8.32
C TYR A 249 -16.57 -13.97 -7.82
N ALA A 250 -16.97 -15.15 -7.36
CA ALA A 250 -16.05 -16.20 -6.94
C ALA A 250 -15.09 -16.64 -8.06
N ALA A 251 -15.56 -16.73 -9.32
CA ALA A 251 -14.68 -17.03 -10.44
C ALA A 251 -13.60 -15.95 -10.64
N MET A 252 -13.94 -14.66 -10.48
CA MET A 252 -12.96 -13.59 -10.61
C MET A 252 -11.89 -13.68 -9.52
N LEU A 253 -12.31 -13.87 -8.26
CA LEU A 253 -11.38 -14.02 -7.14
C LEU A 253 -10.44 -15.21 -7.35
N ILE A 254 -10.99 -16.38 -7.67
CA ILE A 254 -10.17 -17.59 -7.92
C ILE A 254 -9.19 -17.33 -9.06
N MET A 255 -9.67 -16.81 -10.18
CA MET A 255 -8.83 -16.62 -11.36
C MET A 255 -7.71 -15.60 -11.14
N ILE A 256 -7.93 -14.59 -10.28
CA ILE A 256 -6.90 -13.61 -9.89
C ILE A 256 -5.91 -14.21 -8.89
N MET A 257 -6.37 -15.02 -7.94
CA MET A 257 -5.47 -15.63 -6.96
C MET A 257 -4.58 -16.73 -7.56
N VAL A 258 -4.99 -17.40 -8.64
CA VAL A 258 -4.16 -18.41 -9.32
C VAL A 258 -2.77 -17.89 -9.72
N PRO A 259 -2.62 -16.82 -10.52
CA PRO A 259 -1.30 -16.30 -10.88
C PRO A 259 -0.53 -15.77 -9.67
N VAL A 260 -1.20 -15.23 -8.65
CA VAL A 260 -0.56 -14.79 -7.40
C VAL A 260 0.09 -15.98 -6.67
N LEU A 261 -0.63 -17.08 -6.53
CA LEU A 261 -0.11 -18.30 -5.91
C LEU A 261 0.99 -18.97 -6.74
N LEU A 262 0.93 -18.89 -8.07
CA LEU A 262 2.00 -19.38 -8.93
C LEU A 262 3.27 -18.54 -8.79
N LEU A 263 3.13 -17.22 -8.73
CA LEU A 263 4.26 -16.31 -8.50
C LEU A 263 4.86 -16.49 -7.11
N SER A 264 4.04 -16.75 -6.09
CA SER A 264 4.53 -16.95 -4.71
C SER A 264 5.35 -18.24 -4.54
N CYS A 265 5.24 -19.19 -5.48
CA CYS A 265 6.12 -20.37 -5.49
C CYS A 265 7.60 -20.00 -5.72
N ILE A 266 7.90 -18.92 -6.43
CA ILE A 266 9.29 -18.50 -6.72
C ILE A 266 10.04 -18.15 -5.43
N PRO A 267 9.59 -17.16 -4.61
CA PRO A 267 10.29 -16.83 -3.36
C PRO A 267 10.19 -17.97 -2.34
N LEU A 268 9.12 -18.77 -2.36
CA LEU A 268 9.05 -19.99 -1.54
C LEU A 268 10.20 -20.94 -1.85
N VAL A 269 10.43 -21.26 -3.14
CA VAL A 269 11.53 -22.15 -3.54
C VAL A 269 12.88 -21.57 -3.15
N GLN A 270 13.07 -20.25 -3.31
CA GLN A 270 14.30 -19.57 -2.89
C GLN A 270 14.55 -19.71 -1.38
N CYS A 271 13.53 -19.47 -0.54
CA CYS A 271 13.63 -19.70 0.91
C CYS A 271 13.98 -21.15 1.24
N LEU A 272 13.33 -22.13 0.60
CA LEU A 272 13.59 -23.55 0.85
C LEU A 272 14.99 -23.97 0.42
N GLN A 273 15.51 -23.41 -0.66
CA GLN A 273 16.89 -23.65 -1.10
C GLN A 273 17.89 -23.04 -0.11
N SER A 274 17.66 -21.81 0.34
CA SER A 274 18.53 -21.13 1.32
C SER A 274 18.53 -21.79 2.70
N ALA A 275 17.41 -22.38 3.10
CA ALA A 275 17.29 -23.12 4.37
C ALA A 275 17.84 -24.55 4.29
N SER A 276 18.17 -25.05 3.09
CA SER A 276 18.61 -26.42 2.90
C SER A 276 19.99 -26.66 3.52
N GLY A 277 20.09 -27.60 4.45
CA GLY A 277 21.35 -27.95 5.10
C GLY A 277 21.82 -26.98 6.19
N THR A 278 21.07 -25.91 6.48
CA THR A 278 21.42 -24.89 7.50
C THR A 278 20.68 -25.06 8.82
N GLY A 279 19.75 -26.02 8.92
CA GLY A 279 18.95 -26.26 10.13
C GLY A 279 17.83 -25.23 10.39
N ILE A 280 17.64 -24.27 9.48
CA ILE A 280 16.60 -23.24 9.56
C ILE A 280 15.22 -23.89 9.36
N GLN A 281 14.29 -23.64 10.28
CA GLN A 281 12.90 -24.09 10.14
C GLN A 281 12.20 -23.27 9.06
N THR A 282 11.35 -23.92 8.26
CA THR A 282 10.56 -23.27 7.19
C THR A 282 9.11 -23.71 7.22
N ASP A 283 8.19 -22.78 6.91
CA ASP A 283 6.76 -23.08 6.74
C ASP A 283 6.38 -23.05 5.25
N VAL A 284 6.24 -24.24 4.67
CA VAL A 284 5.89 -24.42 3.25
C VAL A 284 4.52 -23.80 2.91
N LEU A 285 3.64 -23.62 3.90
CA LEU A 285 2.32 -23.01 3.72
C LEU A 285 2.32 -21.50 3.98
N ALA A 286 3.44 -20.88 4.37
CA ALA A 286 3.50 -19.45 4.69
C ALA A 286 2.92 -18.60 3.55
N PHE A 287 3.47 -18.73 2.34
CA PHE A 287 3.02 -17.96 1.18
C PHE A 287 1.54 -18.16 0.85
N VAL A 288 0.98 -19.35 1.13
CA VAL A 288 -0.46 -19.61 0.96
C VAL A 288 -1.26 -18.87 2.03
N LYS A 289 -0.89 -19.02 3.31
CA LYS A 289 -1.56 -18.36 4.45
C LYS A 289 -1.56 -16.84 4.28
N TYR A 290 -0.41 -16.25 3.95
CA TYR A 290 -0.28 -14.81 3.74
C TYR A 290 -1.02 -14.35 2.48
N SER A 291 -0.97 -15.10 1.37
CA SER A 291 -1.75 -14.74 0.17
C SER A 291 -3.25 -14.68 0.45
N PHE A 292 -3.80 -15.62 1.24
CA PHE A 292 -5.22 -15.60 1.58
C PHE A 292 -5.58 -14.62 2.69
N GLY A 293 -4.78 -14.52 3.75
CA GLY A 293 -5.04 -13.61 4.87
C GLY A 293 -4.83 -12.15 4.52
N TRP A 294 -3.77 -11.86 3.75
CA TRP A 294 -3.33 -10.50 3.44
C TRP A 294 -3.93 -9.96 2.14
N LEU A 295 -3.82 -10.71 1.04
CA LEU A 295 -4.13 -10.23 -0.31
C LEU A 295 -5.61 -10.44 -0.71
N LEU A 296 -6.20 -11.58 -0.37
CA LEU A 296 -7.57 -11.89 -0.81
C LEU A 296 -8.59 -10.81 -0.40
N PRO A 297 -8.59 -10.23 0.81
CA PRO A 297 -9.51 -9.14 1.17
C PRO A 297 -9.37 -7.91 0.27
N THR A 298 -8.15 -7.54 -0.12
CA THR A 298 -7.90 -6.45 -1.08
C THR A 298 -8.47 -6.78 -2.46
N VAL A 299 -8.23 -8.00 -2.95
CA VAL A 299 -8.79 -8.48 -4.22
C VAL A 299 -10.33 -8.47 -4.19
N MET A 300 -10.90 -8.90 -3.07
CA MET A 300 -12.33 -8.92 -2.82
C MET A 300 -12.93 -7.51 -2.88
N ALA A 301 -12.35 -6.54 -2.17
CA ALA A 301 -12.84 -5.16 -2.17
C ALA A 301 -12.78 -4.55 -3.58
N SER A 302 -11.63 -4.63 -4.24
CA SER A 302 -11.40 -4.06 -5.58
C SER A 302 -12.34 -4.65 -6.64
N ALA A 303 -12.51 -5.98 -6.65
CA ALA A 303 -13.47 -6.63 -7.55
C ALA A 303 -14.93 -6.28 -7.20
N GLY A 304 -15.25 -6.16 -5.91
CA GLY A 304 -16.58 -5.82 -5.41
C GLY A 304 -17.04 -4.42 -5.85
N VAL A 305 -16.15 -3.42 -5.77
CA VAL A 305 -16.40 -2.05 -6.24
C VAL A 305 -16.71 -2.05 -7.73
N GLY A 306 -15.88 -2.72 -8.52
CA GLY A 306 -16.07 -2.86 -9.96
C GLY A 306 -17.40 -3.53 -10.30
N LEU A 307 -17.76 -4.60 -9.57
CA LEU A 307 -19.00 -5.34 -9.77
C LEU A 307 -20.23 -4.48 -9.47
N VAL A 308 -20.33 -3.88 -8.29
CA VAL A 308 -21.50 -3.06 -7.89
C VAL A 308 -21.70 -1.90 -8.86
N LEU A 309 -20.66 -1.12 -9.13
CA LEU A 309 -20.79 0.10 -9.91
C LEU A 309 -21.08 -0.20 -11.38
N THR A 310 -20.53 -1.30 -11.91
CA THR A 310 -20.86 -1.75 -13.28
C THR A 310 -22.29 -2.28 -13.36
N GLU A 311 -22.72 -3.10 -12.39
CA GLU A 311 -24.09 -3.63 -12.37
C GLU A 311 -25.12 -2.52 -12.11
N LEU A 312 -24.76 -1.44 -11.41
CA LEU A 312 -25.62 -0.28 -11.22
C LEU A 312 -25.69 0.58 -12.48
N THR A 313 -24.56 1.09 -12.94
CA THR A 313 -24.50 2.16 -13.95
C THR A 313 -24.46 1.66 -15.39
N ASP A 314 -24.15 0.36 -15.58
CA ASP A 314 -23.83 -0.24 -16.88
C ASP A 314 -22.64 0.45 -17.58
N THR A 315 -21.72 1.06 -16.82
CA THR A 315 -20.54 1.80 -17.32
C THR A 315 -19.25 1.30 -16.69
N ALA A 316 -18.12 1.92 -17.07
CA ALA A 316 -16.82 1.68 -16.46
C ALA A 316 -16.54 2.52 -15.19
N LEU A 317 -17.56 3.16 -14.59
CA LEU A 317 -17.40 4.03 -13.41
C LEU A 317 -16.61 3.36 -12.26
N GLY A 318 -16.79 2.05 -12.07
CA GLY A 318 -16.05 1.30 -11.05
C GLY A 318 -14.53 1.40 -11.19
N VAL A 319 -14.01 1.47 -12.42
CA VAL A 319 -12.57 1.65 -12.67
C VAL A 319 -12.09 3.01 -12.15
N LEU A 320 -12.84 4.09 -12.42
CA LEU A 320 -12.46 5.45 -11.99
C LEU A 320 -12.45 5.57 -10.46
N VAL A 321 -13.49 5.06 -9.81
CA VAL A 321 -13.59 5.05 -8.34
C VAL A 321 -12.44 4.24 -7.74
N GLN A 322 -12.15 3.06 -8.28
CA GLN A 322 -11.07 2.23 -7.75
C GLN A 322 -9.68 2.83 -8.00
N ILE A 323 -9.44 3.49 -9.15
CA ILE A 323 -8.17 4.21 -9.40
C ILE A 323 -7.97 5.30 -8.36
N ALA A 324 -8.98 6.13 -8.10
CA ALA A 324 -8.88 7.19 -7.11
C ALA A 324 -8.65 6.63 -5.70
N TRP A 325 -9.41 5.59 -5.31
CA TRP A 325 -9.24 4.99 -3.99
C TRP A 325 -7.89 4.30 -3.81
N TRP A 326 -7.45 3.55 -4.83
CA TRP A 326 -6.14 2.91 -4.85
C TRP A 326 -5.01 3.95 -4.76
N PHE A 327 -5.10 5.03 -5.53
CA PHE A 327 -4.13 6.13 -5.49
C PHE A 327 -4.00 6.70 -4.08
N LEU A 328 -5.12 7.11 -3.47
CA LEU A 328 -5.14 7.63 -2.10
C LEU A 328 -4.58 6.63 -1.07
N THR A 329 -4.85 5.34 -1.28
CA THR A 329 -4.35 4.26 -0.41
C THR A 329 -2.82 4.17 -0.46
N ILE A 330 -2.23 4.13 -1.66
CA ILE A 330 -0.79 3.94 -1.82
C ILE A 330 -0.03 5.15 -1.29
N PHE A 331 -0.45 6.36 -1.68
CA PHE A 331 0.23 7.59 -1.28
C PHE A 331 -0.01 7.95 0.18
N GLY A 332 -1.17 7.63 0.74
CA GLY A 332 -1.42 7.78 2.18
C GLY A 332 -0.69 6.77 3.07
N SER A 333 -0.06 5.73 2.50
CA SER A 333 0.66 4.71 3.26
C SER A 333 2.19 4.82 3.15
N MET A 334 2.73 5.92 2.62
CA MET A 334 4.18 6.07 2.42
C MET A 334 4.96 6.04 3.74
N ASN A 335 4.42 6.66 4.79
CA ASN A 335 5.08 6.74 6.10
C ASN A 335 4.93 5.44 6.92
N SER A 336 4.02 4.53 6.54
CA SER A 336 3.81 3.25 7.24
C SER A 336 4.54 2.06 6.62
N MET A 337 5.52 2.32 5.74
CA MET A 337 6.26 1.28 5.04
C MET A 337 7.30 0.54 5.91
N HIS A 338 7.57 0.97 7.13
CA HIS A 338 8.56 0.33 8.03
C HIS A 338 8.03 -0.92 8.77
N GLY A 339 6.76 -1.27 8.59
CA GLY A 339 6.12 -2.42 9.24
C GLY A 339 5.60 -2.12 10.64
N GLY A 340 4.45 -2.71 11.00
CA GLY A 340 3.77 -2.49 12.28
C GLY A 340 2.69 -1.41 12.28
N ALA A 341 2.66 -0.51 11.30
CA ALA A 341 1.62 0.54 11.20
C ALA A 341 0.55 0.23 10.13
N TYR A 342 -0.24 -0.83 10.31
CA TYR A 342 -1.16 -1.30 9.25
C TYR A 342 -2.40 -0.43 9.04
N GLY A 343 -2.92 0.18 10.11
CA GLY A 343 -4.07 1.08 10.08
C GLY A 343 -5.30 0.47 9.40
N TRP A 344 -6.08 1.32 8.72
CA TRP A 344 -7.31 0.93 8.00
C TRP A 344 -7.15 0.95 6.47
N SER A 345 -5.90 0.88 5.99
CA SER A 345 -5.54 0.94 4.57
C SER A 345 -6.08 -0.27 3.79
N LEU A 346 -6.54 -0.05 2.55
CA LEU A 346 -6.94 -1.11 1.61
C LEU A 346 -5.73 -2.00 1.26
N VAL A 347 -4.53 -1.43 1.19
CA VAL A 347 -3.26 -2.11 0.93
C VAL A 347 -2.31 -1.84 2.10
N PRO A 348 -2.35 -2.65 3.16
CA PRO A 348 -1.46 -2.51 4.32
C PRO A 348 -0.01 -2.69 3.88
N ARG A 349 0.87 -1.84 4.40
CA ARG A 349 2.29 -1.81 4.06
C ARG A 349 3.12 -2.42 5.19
N HIS A 350 4.18 -3.12 4.82
CA HIS A 350 5.19 -3.69 5.71
C HIS A 350 6.60 -3.56 5.14
N ASN A 351 6.77 -3.68 3.82
CA ASN A 351 7.99 -3.40 3.03
C ASN A 351 9.36 -3.81 3.63
N THR A 352 9.41 -4.86 4.44
CA THR A 352 10.65 -5.48 4.94
C THR A 352 10.42 -6.97 5.19
N VAL A 353 11.49 -7.78 5.21
CA VAL A 353 11.42 -9.16 5.72
C VAL A 353 11.50 -9.20 7.25
N TYR A 354 12.07 -8.15 7.84
CA TYR A 354 12.31 -8.01 9.28
C TYR A 354 11.09 -7.43 10.02
N ASN A 355 11.34 -6.86 11.21
CA ASN A 355 10.35 -6.23 12.07
C ASN A 355 9.18 -7.19 12.42
N TYR A 356 9.54 -8.38 12.92
CA TYR A 356 8.56 -9.35 13.41
C TYR A 356 7.77 -8.79 14.59
N SER A 357 8.42 -8.07 15.52
CA SER A 357 7.77 -7.45 16.68
C SER A 357 6.65 -6.51 16.26
N GLY A 358 6.93 -5.58 15.35
CA GLY A 358 5.92 -4.66 14.81
C GLY A 358 4.76 -5.40 14.15
N PHE A 359 5.04 -6.47 13.39
CA PHE A 359 3.99 -7.33 12.82
C PHE A 359 3.16 -8.04 13.88
N HIS A 360 3.82 -8.66 14.87
CA HIS A 360 3.18 -9.49 15.88
C HIS A 360 2.29 -8.65 16.81
N GLU A 361 2.81 -7.53 17.31
CA GLU A 361 2.09 -6.61 18.20
C GLU A 361 0.86 -6.02 17.51
N ASN A 362 0.96 -5.73 16.21
CA ASN A 362 -0.12 -5.12 15.42
C ASN A 362 -0.93 -6.12 14.59
N PHE A 363 -0.71 -7.42 14.78
CA PHE A 363 -1.43 -8.46 14.02
C PHE A 363 -2.95 -8.38 14.23
N GLY A 364 -3.39 -8.05 15.44
CA GLY A 364 -4.82 -7.86 15.74
C GLY A 364 -5.45 -6.74 14.91
N GLN A 365 -4.75 -5.62 14.74
CA GLN A 365 -5.20 -4.50 13.90
C GLN A 365 -5.24 -4.91 12.42
N LEU A 366 -4.19 -5.59 11.94
CA LEU A 366 -4.16 -6.12 10.59
C LEU A 366 -5.33 -7.08 10.35
N ALA A 367 -5.56 -8.05 11.23
CA ALA A 367 -6.65 -9.01 11.12
C ALA A 367 -8.03 -8.33 11.11
N ALA A 368 -8.24 -7.33 11.97
CA ALA A 368 -9.46 -6.53 12.00
C ALA A 368 -9.66 -5.76 10.68
N ASN A 369 -8.60 -5.16 10.14
CA ASN A 369 -8.61 -4.49 8.84
C ASN A 369 -8.98 -5.48 7.72
N ARG A 370 -8.31 -6.63 7.63
CA ARG A 370 -8.57 -7.67 6.62
C ARG A 370 -10.00 -8.19 6.71
N GLY A 371 -10.51 -8.41 7.92
CA GLY A 371 -11.90 -8.77 8.19
C GLY A 371 -12.89 -7.71 7.73
N LEU A 372 -12.60 -6.43 7.98
CA LEU A 372 -13.42 -5.30 7.53
C LEU A 372 -13.54 -5.26 6.00
N TYR A 373 -12.43 -5.37 5.26
CA TYR A 373 -12.46 -5.34 3.80
C TYR A 373 -13.16 -6.57 3.19
N ALA A 374 -13.02 -7.74 3.81
CA ALA A 374 -13.77 -8.93 3.43
C ALA A 374 -15.28 -8.73 3.66
N ALA A 375 -15.69 -8.23 4.82
CA ALA A 375 -17.09 -7.95 5.15
C ALA A 375 -17.70 -6.87 4.24
N PHE A 376 -16.96 -5.77 4.01
CA PHE A 376 -17.33 -4.72 3.07
C PHE A 376 -17.56 -5.27 1.66
N SER A 377 -16.66 -6.13 1.19
CA SER A 377 -16.83 -6.76 -0.11
C SER A 377 -18.05 -7.68 -0.20
N LEU A 378 -18.37 -8.43 0.85
CA LEU A 378 -19.59 -9.25 0.91
C LEU A 378 -20.85 -8.39 0.90
N LEU A 379 -20.83 -7.23 1.55
CA LEU A 379 -21.90 -6.23 1.47
C LEU A 379 -22.08 -5.73 0.02
N LEU A 380 -20.99 -5.38 -0.66
CA LEU A 380 -21.02 -5.01 -2.08
C LEU A 380 -21.57 -6.13 -2.95
N LEU A 381 -21.22 -7.39 -2.68
CA LEU A 381 -21.79 -8.54 -3.38
C LEU A 381 -23.32 -8.63 -3.18
N ALA A 382 -23.80 -8.46 -1.94
CA ALA A 382 -25.23 -8.48 -1.63
C ALA A 382 -25.99 -7.36 -2.36
N ILE A 383 -25.43 -6.14 -2.38
CA ILE A 383 -25.95 -5.00 -3.13
C ILE A 383 -25.99 -5.31 -4.64
N SER A 384 -24.93 -5.90 -5.19
CA SER A 384 -24.87 -6.32 -6.60
C SER A 384 -25.98 -7.32 -6.95
N ILE A 385 -26.21 -8.31 -6.08
CA ILE A 385 -27.28 -9.31 -6.25
C ILE A 385 -28.65 -8.63 -6.25
N PHE A 386 -28.88 -7.68 -5.35
CA PHE A 386 -30.11 -6.91 -5.27
C PHE A 386 -30.33 -6.10 -6.56
N ILE A 387 -29.36 -5.27 -6.96
CA ILE A 387 -29.42 -4.46 -8.19
C ILE A 387 -29.71 -5.34 -9.41
N TYR A 388 -28.94 -6.43 -9.56
CA TYR A 388 -29.11 -7.37 -10.67
C TYR A 388 -30.50 -8.00 -10.69
N THR A 389 -31.06 -8.32 -9.51
CA THR A 389 -32.42 -8.86 -9.39
C THR A 389 -33.47 -7.85 -9.83
N GLN A 390 -33.31 -6.58 -9.45
CA GLN A 390 -34.24 -5.52 -9.84
C GLN A 390 -34.19 -5.25 -11.34
N LYS A 391 -32.98 -5.20 -11.94
CA LYS A 391 -32.78 -5.11 -13.39
C LYS A 391 -33.42 -6.28 -14.12
N ARG A 392 -33.20 -7.51 -13.64
CA ARG A 392 -33.76 -8.73 -14.25
C ARG A 392 -35.29 -8.78 -14.19
N LYS A 393 -35.91 -8.21 -13.15
CA LYS A 393 -37.38 -8.06 -13.04
C LYS A 393 -37.94 -6.88 -13.84
N GLY A 394 -37.09 -6.11 -14.55
CA GLY A 394 -37.48 -4.91 -15.29
C GLY A 394 -37.91 -3.74 -14.40
N ARG A 395 -37.55 -3.74 -13.11
CA ARG A 395 -37.94 -2.71 -12.13
C ARG A 395 -36.94 -1.57 -12.03
N LEU A 396 -35.74 -1.76 -12.59
CA LEU A 396 -34.66 -0.79 -12.53
C LEU A 396 -34.01 -0.72 -13.91
N ASP A 397 -34.07 0.45 -14.53
CA ASP A 397 -33.35 0.73 -15.76
C ASP A 397 -32.80 2.17 -15.68
N ILE A 398 -31.48 2.28 -15.50
CA ILE A 398 -30.80 3.56 -15.28
C ILE A 398 -30.45 4.23 -16.63
N ARG A 399 -30.49 3.49 -17.74
CA ARG A 399 -30.26 4.02 -19.10
C ARG A 399 -31.43 3.83 -20.07
N GLY A 400 -32.43 3.03 -19.72
CA GLY A 400 -33.75 3.11 -20.31
C GLY A 400 -34.32 4.47 -20.02
N LYS A 401 -34.91 5.10 -21.04
CA LYS A 401 -35.57 6.40 -20.96
C LYS A 401 -36.24 6.56 -19.59
N ILE A 402 -35.61 7.36 -18.74
CA ILE A 402 -36.16 7.82 -17.47
C ILE A 402 -37.54 8.39 -17.85
N PHE A 403 -38.61 7.70 -17.46
CA PHE A 403 -40.01 7.96 -17.81
C PHE A 403 -40.49 7.75 -19.27
N GLY A 404 -40.08 6.67 -19.94
CA GLY A 404 -40.63 6.27 -21.24
C GLY A 404 -41.36 4.92 -21.24
N ASN A 405 -42.67 4.93 -21.01
CA ASN A 405 -43.62 3.80 -21.22
C ASN A 405 -43.58 2.62 -20.24
N LEU A 406 -44.10 2.86 -19.02
CA LEU A 406 -44.92 1.86 -18.32
C LEU A 406 -46.23 1.65 -19.09
N LYS A 407 -46.19 0.97 -20.24
CA LYS A 407 -47.36 0.24 -20.73
C LYS A 407 -47.13 -1.24 -20.45
N ARG A 408 -47.88 -1.76 -19.47
CA ARG A 408 -48.16 -3.18 -19.32
C ARG A 408 -48.54 -3.75 -20.70
N LYS A 409 -47.61 -4.43 -21.35
CA LYS A 409 -47.91 -5.37 -22.44
C LYS A 409 -47.57 -6.76 -21.91
N HIS A 410 -48.53 -7.33 -21.21
CA HIS A 410 -49.05 -8.67 -21.45
C HIS A 410 -49.98 -9.03 -20.28
N LYS A 411 -51.28 -9.00 -20.59
CA LYS A 411 -52.30 -9.80 -19.92
C LYS A 411 -52.49 -11.00 -20.85
N ALA A 412 -52.10 -12.17 -20.40
CA ALA A 412 -52.61 -13.50 -20.78
C ALA A 412 -51.91 -14.49 -19.86
#